data_AF-A0A800M7J9-F1
#
_entry.id   AF-A0A800M7J9-F1
#
_cell.length_a   1.000
_cell.length_b   1.000
_cell.length_c   1.000
_cell.angle_alpha   90.00
_cell.angle_beta   90.00
_cell.angle_gamma   90.00
#
_symmetry.space_group_name_H-M   'P 1'
#
loop_
_entity.id
_entity.type
_entity.pdbx_description
1 polymer ?
#
loop_
_entity_poly.entity_id
_entity_poly.type
_entity_poly.pdbx_seq_one_letter_code
_entity_poly.pdbx_strand_id
1 'polypeptide(L)'
;EEDLELLDVASEAKTLHRLLEYYPVDRSFRYHEYAPLEHDLLIIDEGSMIDQDLMISLLRAAFSKLQYQSSVPRIILLGDTQQLPSIGNGAVLQELTAENSDSVPQVAVDNPVPVVRLVHSFRQKISDPAGRNILGVASTVKEMELNPRPELLFETESPNHEIIRRLNGLEEAESEKVMFLNQPNSPNQLLEFAQWWVKRFLLDEKFMFLVQREYLLDAVESDASQLDYLFNYLKRFRILTATQVLSTGAEALNQIILKCWLAENGTKHLFSEHYPGEPVMVSENNYQHKLFNGDQGIFLKFIHPVTKKVELKAVFPVEEEHKTFYVHELHHLHPAYATSVHKSQGSEYDHLALILPAFTTVGVNSESEKRTQRELMSREMLYTALTRAKKSVLIMGDQRVLESAAMHKVLRYSGLGAALRGKNI
;
A
#
# COMPACT_ATOMS: atom_id res chain seq x y z
N GLU A 1 -17.13 -16.87 21.50
CA GLU A 1 -16.22 -17.40 22.53
C GLU A 1 -15.33 -18.49 21.94
N GLU A 2 -15.89 -19.53 21.29
CA GLU A 2 -15.11 -20.58 20.62
C GLU A 2 -14.10 -20.08 19.55
N ASP A 3 -14.43 -19.06 18.76
CA ASP A 3 -13.49 -18.52 17.74
C ASP A 3 -12.27 -17.79 18.33
N LEU A 4 -12.37 -17.29 19.57
CA LEU A 4 -11.26 -16.57 20.22
C LEU A 4 -10.21 -17.55 20.77
N GLU A 5 -10.63 -18.75 21.18
CA GLU A 5 -9.72 -19.81 21.63
C GLU A 5 -8.79 -20.31 20.51
N LEU A 6 -9.20 -20.17 19.24
CA LEU A 6 -8.34 -20.46 18.08
C LEU A 6 -7.15 -19.51 17.97
N LEU A 7 -7.27 -18.28 18.50
CA LEU A 7 -6.16 -17.32 18.49
C LEU A 7 -5.05 -17.72 19.48
N ASP A 8 -5.40 -18.44 20.55
CA ASP A 8 -4.43 -18.89 21.56
C ASP A 8 -3.53 -20.02 21.07
N VAL A 9 -3.96 -20.77 20.04
CA VAL A 9 -3.21 -21.86 19.41
C VAL A 9 -2.65 -21.51 18.02
N ALA A 10 -3.11 -20.40 17.43
CA ALA A 10 -2.62 -19.94 16.14
C ALA A 10 -1.17 -19.45 16.26
N SER A 11 -0.33 -19.84 15.29
CA SER A 11 1.01 -19.28 15.17
C SER A 11 0.94 -17.79 14.84
N GLU A 12 1.94 -17.02 15.29
CA GLU A 12 2.12 -15.61 14.93
C GLU A 12 2.07 -15.45 13.39
N ALA A 13 1.28 -14.47 12.92
CA ALA A 13 1.20 -14.14 11.51
C ALA A 13 2.56 -13.67 10.99
N LYS A 14 3.01 -14.22 9.85
CA LYS A 14 4.30 -13.92 9.24
C LYS A 14 4.12 -13.60 7.77
N THR A 15 5.00 -12.76 7.23
CA THR A 15 5.11 -12.62 5.77
C THR A 15 5.53 -13.98 5.16
N LEU A 16 5.12 -14.25 3.92
CA LEU A 16 5.49 -15.50 3.25
C LEU A 16 7.01 -15.71 3.17
N HIS A 17 7.78 -14.64 3.00
CA HIS A 17 9.25 -14.71 3.00
C HIS A 17 9.83 -15.12 4.37
N ARG A 18 9.21 -14.69 5.48
CA ARG A 18 9.61 -15.09 6.84
C ARG A 18 9.14 -16.51 7.16
N LEU A 19 7.95 -16.90 6.70
CA LEU A 19 7.44 -18.27 6.85
C LEU A 19 8.32 -19.29 6.11
N LEU A 20 8.72 -18.97 4.87
CA LEU A 20 9.54 -19.84 4.03
C LEU A 20 11.05 -19.72 4.29
N GLU A 21 11.46 -18.81 5.16
CA GLU A 21 12.87 -18.46 5.46
C GLU A 21 13.68 -18.19 4.18
N TYR A 22 13.43 -17.02 3.57
CA TYR A 22 14.09 -16.57 2.36
C TYR A 22 15.58 -16.25 2.56
N TYR A 23 16.42 -16.78 1.68
CA TYR A 23 17.84 -16.47 1.56
C TYR A 23 18.07 -15.52 0.36
N PRO A 24 18.35 -14.22 0.60
CA PRO A 24 18.46 -13.23 -0.48
C PRO A 24 19.60 -13.46 -1.47
N VAL A 25 20.72 -14.02 -1.01
CA VAL A 25 21.93 -14.23 -1.83
C VAL A 25 21.67 -15.27 -2.91
N ASP A 26 21.04 -16.39 -2.51
CA ASP A 26 20.78 -17.51 -3.41
C ASP A 26 19.39 -17.44 -4.06
N ARG A 27 18.60 -16.43 -3.69
CA ARG A 27 17.17 -16.27 -4.06
C ARG A 27 16.39 -17.56 -3.85
N SER A 28 16.64 -18.21 -2.73
CA SER A 28 16.10 -19.52 -2.38
C SER A 28 15.35 -19.45 -1.05
N PHE A 29 14.58 -20.50 -0.75
CA PHE A 29 13.87 -20.65 0.51
C PHE A 29 14.38 -21.89 1.22
N ARG A 30 14.43 -21.84 2.55
CA ARG A 30 14.77 -23.03 3.36
C ARG A 30 13.72 -24.12 3.20
N TYR A 31 12.44 -23.74 3.26
CA TYR A 31 11.34 -24.69 3.17
C TYR A 31 11.01 -25.01 1.71
N HIS A 32 10.89 -26.30 1.42
CA HIS A 32 10.66 -26.87 0.10
C HIS A 32 10.15 -28.31 0.24
N GLU A 33 9.95 -29.05 -0.85
CA GLU A 33 9.30 -30.36 -0.76
C GLU A 33 10.08 -31.46 0.01
N TYR A 34 11.39 -31.27 0.22
CA TYR A 34 12.25 -32.14 1.06
C TYR A 34 12.53 -31.58 2.47
N ALA A 35 11.94 -30.44 2.80
CA ALA A 35 11.98 -29.78 4.10
C ALA A 35 10.65 -29.00 4.23
N PRO A 36 9.51 -29.71 4.34
CA PRO A 36 8.21 -29.10 4.19
C PRO A 36 7.78 -28.33 5.44
N LEU A 37 6.75 -27.50 5.28
CA LEU A 37 6.12 -26.78 6.38
C LEU A 37 5.37 -27.75 7.30
N GLU A 38 5.54 -27.58 8.61
CA GLU A 38 4.90 -28.39 9.65
C GLU A 38 3.60 -27.73 10.15
N HIS A 39 2.65 -27.48 9.25
CA HIS A 39 1.40 -26.80 9.59
C HIS A 39 0.18 -27.61 9.10
N ASP A 40 -0.88 -27.63 9.89
CA ASP A 40 -2.13 -28.31 9.52
C ASP A 40 -3.04 -27.45 8.64
N LEU A 41 -2.86 -26.12 8.69
CA LEU A 41 -3.63 -25.15 7.92
C LEU A 41 -2.76 -23.93 7.63
N LEU A 42 -2.77 -23.49 6.37
CA LEU A 42 -2.21 -22.20 5.99
C LEU A 42 -3.32 -21.27 5.56
N ILE A 43 -3.44 -20.12 6.24
CA ILE A 43 -4.32 -19.02 5.84
C ILE A 43 -3.43 -17.90 5.33
N ILE A 44 -3.68 -17.47 4.11
CA ILE A 44 -2.85 -16.47 3.44
C ILE A 44 -3.75 -15.31 3.04
N ASP A 45 -3.51 -14.16 3.67
CA ASP A 45 -4.19 -12.92 3.36
C ASP A 45 -3.46 -12.11 2.28
N GLU A 46 -4.15 -11.14 1.68
CA GLU A 46 -3.66 -10.29 0.58
C GLU A 46 -3.09 -11.11 -0.60
N GLY A 47 -3.75 -12.23 -0.94
CA GLY A 47 -3.33 -13.18 -1.97
C GLY A 47 -3.21 -12.60 -3.39
N SER A 48 -3.75 -11.41 -3.64
CA SER A 48 -3.54 -10.65 -4.88
C SER A 48 -2.09 -10.23 -5.08
N MET A 49 -1.32 -10.10 -3.99
CA MET A 49 0.10 -9.74 -3.99
C MET A 49 1.04 -10.93 -4.29
N ILE A 50 0.52 -12.16 -4.33
CA ILE A 50 1.34 -13.36 -4.56
C ILE A 50 1.59 -13.55 -6.06
N ASP A 51 2.86 -13.50 -6.44
CA ASP A 51 3.30 -13.83 -7.79
C ASP A 51 3.44 -15.34 -8.01
N GLN A 52 3.66 -15.72 -9.26
CA GLN A 52 3.78 -17.12 -9.65
C GLN A 52 4.95 -17.83 -8.97
N ASP A 53 6.10 -17.18 -8.81
CA ASP A 53 7.32 -17.80 -8.27
C ASP A 53 7.17 -18.07 -6.76
N LEU A 54 6.59 -17.12 -6.02
CA LEU A 54 6.28 -17.26 -4.61
C LEU A 54 5.18 -18.30 -4.38
N MET A 55 4.14 -18.34 -5.23
CA MET A 55 3.12 -19.39 -5.18
C MET A 55 3.71 -20.78 -5.40
N ILE A 56 4.59 -20.95 -6.39
CA ILE A 56 5.28 -22.22 -6.63
C ILE A 56 6.11 -22.63 -5.41
N SER A 57 6.86 -21.70 -4.84
CA SER A 57 7.71 -21.94 -3.67
C SER A 57 6.87 -22.36 -2.45
N LEU A 58 5.76 -21.66 -2.22
CA LEU A 58 4.80 -21.99 -1.17
C LEU A 58 4.19 -23.39 -1.37
N LEU A 59 3.71 -23.72 -2.57
CA LEU A 59 3.10 -25.02 -2.85
C LEU A 59 4.12 -26.16 -2.72
N ARG A 60 5.38 -25.94 -3.12
CA ARG A 60 6.47 -26.90 -2.90
C ARG A 60 6.76 -27.11 -1.42
N ALA A 61 6.80 -26.03 -0.64
CA ALA A 61 7.00 -26.10 0.80
C ALA A 61 5.82 -26.76 1.53
N ALA A 62 4.60 -26.60 1.02
CA ALA A 62 3.40 -27.24 1.56
C ALA A 62 3.28 -28.73 1.18
N PHE A 63 3.91 -29.15 0.07
CA PHE A 63 3.87 -30.52 -0.42
C PHE A 63 5.09 -31.33 0.06
N SER A 64 4.89 -32.25 0.99
CA SER A 64 5.95 -33.13 1.47
C SER A 64 6.23 -34.29 0.51
N LYS A 65 7.51 -34.47 0.16
CA LYS A 65 8.04 -35.72 -0.44
C LYS A 65 8.65 -36.67 0.59
N LEU A 66 8.65 -36.31 1.87
CA LEU A 66 9.19 -37.13 2.94
C LEU A 66 8.14 -38.17 3.36
N GLN A 67 8.58 -39.40 3.64
CA GLN A 67 7.66 -40.49 4.00
C GLN A 67 7.03 -40.34 5.39
N TYR A 68 7.70 -39.61 6.28
CA TYR A 68 7.35 -39.50 7.71
C TYR A 68 6.74 -38.14 8.08
N GLN A 69 6.73 -37.17 7.16
CA GLN A 69 6.18 -35.85 7.39
C GLN A 69 5.06 -35.61 6.38
N SER A 70 3.87 -35.29 6.86
CA SER A 70 2.70 -35.07 6.01
C SER A 70 2.77 -33.71 5.30
N SER A 71 2.16 -33.62 4.12
CA SER A 71 1.88 -32.34 3.46
C SER A 71 0.88 -31.52 4.26
N VAL A 72 0.91 -30.21 4.09
CA VAL A 72 -0.14 -29.31 4.60
C VAL A 72 -1.46 -29.70 3.92
N PRO A 73 -2.48 -30.12 4.68
CA PRO A 73 -3.70 -30.68 4.09
C PRO A 73 -4.65 -29.59 3.55
N ARG A 74 -4.52 -28.34 4.00
CA ARG A 74 -5.40 -27.24 3.59
C ARG A 74 -4.66 -25.91 3.50
N ILE A 75 -4.88 -25.21 2.39
CA ILE A 75 -4.43 -23.84 2.15
C ILE A 75 -5.65 -22.99 1.78
N ILE A 76 -5.84 -21.88 2.48
CA ILE A 76 -6.91 -20.91 2.22
C ILE A 76 -6.25 -19.61 1.75
N LEU A 77 -6.56 -19.20 0.52
CA LEU A 77 -6.12 -17.94 -0.07
C LEU A 77 -7.26 -16.93 0.03
N LEU A 78 -7.00 -15.83 0.74
CA LEU A 78 -7.89 -14.69 0.85
C LEU A 78 -7.30 -13.53 0.07
N GLY A 79 -8.13 -12.79 -0.67
CA GLY A 79 -7.67 -11.63 -1.40
C GLY A 79 -8.74 -11.06 -2.31
N ASP A 80 -8.43 -9.91 -2.89
CA ASP A 80 -9.31 -9.20 -3.80
C ASP A 80 -8.75 -9.22 -5.22
N THR A 81 -9.47 -9.87 -6.13
CA THR A 81 -9.07 -10.04 -7.53
C THR A 81 -9.07 -8.73 -8.32
N GLN A 82 -9.67 -7.67 -7.79
CA GLN A 82 -9.77 -6.35 -8.42
C GLN A 82 -8.70 -5.38 -7.91
N GLN A 83 -7.96 -5.77 -6.86
CA GLN A 83 -6.77 -5.03 -6.45
C GLN A 83 -5.61 -5.24 -7.41
N LEU A 84 -4.59 -4.38 -7.28
CA LEU A 84 -3.35 -4.48 -8.02
C LEU A 84 -2.79 -5.90 -7.94
N PRO A 85 -2.48 -6.53 -9.09
CA PRO A 85 -1.80 -7.81 -9.07
C PRO A 85 -0.39 -7.66 -8.49
N SER A 86 0.17 -8.79 -8.09
CA SER A 86 1.57 -8.91 -7.69
C SER A 86 2.52 -8.20 -8.67
N ILE A 87 3.65 -7.67 -8.17
CA ILE A 87 4.65 -7.01 -9.03
C ILE A 87 5.31 -8.03 -9.97
N GLY A 88 5.56 -9.25 -9.47
CA GLY A 88 6.15 -10.36 -10.19
C GLY A 88 5.27 -10.92 -11.31
N ASN A 89 5.71 -12.04 -11.89
CA ASN A 89 5.03 -12.63 -13.04
C ASN A 89 3.69 -13.26 -12.64
N GLY A 90 2.69 -13.07 -13.51
CA GLY A 90 1.39 -13.71 -13.39
C GLY A 90 0.37 -12.98 -12.52
N ALA A 91 -0.87 -13.46 -12.59
CA ALA A 91 -1.98 -13.03 -11.74
C ALA A 91 -2.64 -14.26 -11.12
N VAL A 92 -1.93 -14.89 -10.17
CA VAL A 92 -2.29 -16.19 -9.60
C VAL A 92 -3.72 -16.21 -9.06
N LEU A 93 -4.06 -15.28 -8.16
CA LEU A 93 -5.39 -15.22 -7.56
C LEU A 93 -6.50 -15.03 -8.61
N GLN A 94 -6.26 -14.18 -9.61
CA GLN A 94 -7.22 -13.93 -10.68
C GLN A 94 -7.46 -15.19 -11.53
N GLU A 95 -6.41 -15.94 -11.86
CA GLU A 95 -6.52 -17.16 -12.66
C GLU A 95 -7.14 -18.33 -11.89
N LEU A 96 -6.85 -18.44 -10.59
CA LEU A 96 -7.45 -19.45 -9.71
C LEU A 96 -8.95 -19.20 -9.49
N THR A 97 -9.39 -17.95 -9.58
CA THR A 97 -10.78 -17.54 -9.35
C THR A 97 -11.55 -17.25 -10.64
N ALA A 98 -10.91 -17.41 -11.80
CA ALA A 98 -11.55 -17.21 -13.09
C ALA A 98 -12.67 -18.24 -13.31
N GLU A 99 -13.87 -17.75 -13.61
CA GLU A 99 -14.99 -18.58 -14.04
C GLU A 99 -14.90 -18.83 -15.56
N ASN A 100 -15.48 -19.93 -16.03
CA ASN A 100 -15.38 -20.41 -17.42
C ASN A 100 -15.95 -19.45 -18.49
N SER A 101 -16.40 -18.24 -18.14
CA SER A 101 -17.04 -17.29 -19.05
C SER A 101 -16.08 -16.48 -19.94
N ASP A 102 -14.80 -16.37 -19.57
CA ASP A 102 -13.89 -15.39 -20.19
C ASP A 102 -13.00 -15.97 -21.31
N SER A 103 -13.16 -17.24 -21.67
CA SER A 103 -12.41 -17.86 -22.76
C SER A 103 -13.24 -18.93 -23.49
N VAL A 104 -13.48 -18.69 -24.78
CA VAL A 104 -13.94 -19.58 -25.88
C VAL A 104 -14.77 -20.83 -25.49
N PRO A 105 -15.97 -21.03 -26.06
CA PRO A 105 -16.86 -22.12 -25.70
C PRO A 105 -16.39 -23.46 -26.27
N GLN A 106 -15.33 -24.07 -25.73
CA GLN A 106 -14.98 -25.47 -25.98
C GLN A 106 -14.43 -26.12 -24.70
N VAL A 107 -15.24 -27.04 -24.16
CA VAL A 107 -15.00 -27.90 -22.98
C VAL A 107 -15.11 -27.18 -21.63
N ALA A 108 -16.31 -27.24 -21.03
CA ALA A 108 -16.53 -26.87 -19.65
C ALA A 108 -15.83 -27.88 -18.73
N VAL A 109 -14.59 -27.58 -18.35
CA VAL A 109 -13.94 -28.25 -17.21
C VAL A 109 -14.23 -27.41 -15.97
N ASP A 110 -14.82 -28.02 -14.95
CA ASP A 110 -15.07 -27.34 -13.68
C ASP A 110 -13.75 -26.83 -13.09
N ASN A 111 -13.77 -25.63 -12.50
CA ASN A 111 -12.59 -25.10 -11.81
C ASN A 111 -12.27 -26.02 -10.61
N PRO A 112 -11.10 -26.69 -10.57
CA PRO A 112 -10.80 -27.66 -9.52
C PRO A 112 -10.58 -27.00 -8.15
N VAL A 113 -10.45 -25.67 -8.09
CA VAL A 113 -10.26 -24.92 -6.85
C VAL A 113 -11.61 -24.40 -6.35
N PRO A 114 -12.05 -24.77 -5.13
CA PRO A 114 -13.26 -24.20 -4.54
C PRO A 114 -13.09 -22.70 -4.30
N VAL A 115 -14.01 -21.89 -4.85
CA VAL A 115 -14.01 -20.43 -4.72
C VAL A 115 -15.25 -19.98 -3.96
N VAL A 116 -15.04 -19.16 -2.92
CA VAL A 116 -16.11 -18.48 -2.19
C VAL A 116 -16.00 -16.99 -2.46
N ARG A 117 -17.05 -16.39 -3.05
CA ARG A 117 -17.13 -14.94 -3.26
C ARG A 117 -17.95 -14.30 -2.14
N LEU A 118 -17.29 -13.46 -1.35
CA LEU A 118 -17.97 -12.65 -0.35
C LEU A 118 -18.66 -11.46 -1.03
N VAL A 119 -19.98 -11.35 -0.86
CA VAL A 119 -20.81 -10.31 -1.51
C VAL A 119 -21.13 -9.13 -0.58
N HIS A 120 -20.82 -9.26 0.72
CA HIS A 120 -21.09 -8.25 1.73
C HIS A 120 -19.78 -7.73 2.33
N SER A 121 -19.58 -6.41 2.28
CA SER A 121 -18.46 -5.73 2.94
C SER A 121 -18.89 -5.17 4.29
N PHE A 122 -18.19 -5.57 5.34
CA PHE A 122 -18.31 -5.00 6.69
C PHE A 122 -17.16 -4.03 7.03
N ARG A 123 -16.23 -3.81 6.09
CA ARG A 123 -15.01 -2.99 6.31
C ARG A 123 -15.34 -1.57 6.76
N GLN A 124 -16.47 -1.05 6.30
CA GLN A 124 -16.98 0.25 6.70
C GLN A 124 -18.42 0.05 7.17
N LYS A 125 -18.77 0.62 8.33
CA LYS A 125 -20.15 0.62 8.77
C LYS A 125 -20.97 1.29 7.66
N ILE A 126 -21.97 0.60 7.11
CA ILE A 126 -22.85 1.18 6.10
C ILE A 126 -23.47 2.49 6.62
N SER A 127 -23.59 2.65 7.94
CA SER A 127 -24.04 3.89 8.59
C SER A 127 -23.04 5.05 8.58
N ASP A 128 -21.76 4.83 8.26
CA ASP A 128 -20.74 5.86 8.11
C ASP A 128 -20.80 6.46 6.69
N PRO A 129 -21.25 7.71 6.52
CA PRO A 129 -21.38 8.34 5.21
C PRO A 129 -20.05 8.42 4.45
N ALA A 130 -18.93 8.58 5.17
CA ALA A 130 -17.61 8.76 4.60
C ALA A 130 -17.12 7.48 3.92
N GLY A 131 -17.24 6.35 4.62
CA GLY A 131 -16.92 5.04 4.07
C GLY A 131 -17.84 4.66 2.90
N ARG A 132 -19.15 4.87 3.06
CA ARG A 132 -20.12 4.56 1.99
C ARG A 132 -19.76 5.23 0.66
N ASN A 133 -19.34 6.51 0.70
CA ASN A 133 -18.94 7.22 -0.50
C ASN A 133 -17.69 6.60 -1.17
N ILE A 134 -16.67 6.24 -0.41
CA ILE A 134 -15.45 5.59 -0.93
C ILE A 134 -15.80 4.24 -1.58
N LEU A 135 -16.60 3.40 -0.91
CA LEU A 135 -17.01 2.11 -1.46
C LEU A 135 -17.90 2.26 -2.70
N GLY A 136 -18.79 3.25 -2.72
CA GLY A 136 -19.61 3.54 -3.89
C GLY A 136 -18.74 3.89 -5.10
N VAL A 137 -17.81 4.85 -4.95
CA VAL A 137 -16.88 5.22 -6.02
C VAL A 137 -15.98 4.04 -6.43
N ALA A 138 -15.46 3.26 -5.47
CA ALA A 138 -14.66 2.08 -5.78
C ALA A 138 -15.48 1.01 -6.53
N SER A 139 -16.76 0.85 -6.22
CA SER A 139 -17.68 -0.05 -6.93
C SER A 139 -17.93 0.44 -8.35
N THR A 140 -18.15 1.74 -8.55
CA THR A 140 -18.26 2.35 -9.87
C THR A 140 -17.01 2.12 -10.70
N VAL A 141 -15.81 2.30 -10.12
CA VAL A 141 -14.53 1.99 -10.79
C VAL A 141 -14.45 0.51 -11.17
N LYS A 142 -14.88 -0.41 -10.30
CA LYS A 142 -14.90 -1.86 -10.58
C LYS A 142 -15.86 -2.22 -11.72
N GLU A 143 -17.04 -1.60 -11.76
CA GLU A 143 -18.07 -1.84 -12.78
C GLU A 143 -17.68 -1.33 -14.17
N MET A 144 -16.64 -0.48 -14.29
CA MET A 144 -16.12 -0.01 -15.59
C MET A 144 -15.68 -1.13 -16.52
N GLU A 145 -15.42 -2.34 -15.99
CA GLU A 145 -15.18 -3.53 -16.82
C GLU A 145 -16.39 -3.91 -17.68
N LEU A 146 -17.58 -3.83 -17.09
CA LEU A 146 -18.83 -4.28 -17.70
C LEU A 146 -19.60 -3.10 -18.31
N ASN A 147 -19.47 -1.91 -17.72
CA ASN A 147 -20.12 -0.68 -18.15
C ASN A 147 -19.08 0.45 -18.25
N PRO A 148 -18.32 0.54 -19.37
CA PRO A 148 -17.22 1.49 -19.52
C PRO A 148 -17.73 2.91 -19.81
N ARG A 149 -18.33 3.55 -18.78
CA ARG A 149 -18.87 4.91 -18.81
C ARG A 149 -18.19 5.77 -17.77
N PRO A 150 -17.06 6.43 -18.08
CA PRO A 150 -16.30 7.21 -17.12
C PRO A 150 -17.10 8.38 -16.51
N GLU A 151 -18.17 8.84 -17.17
CA GLU A 151 -19.07 9.88 -16.68
C GLU A 151 -19.72 9.49 -15.35
N LEU A 152 -19.92 8.20 -15.08
CA LEU A 152 -20.48 7.68 -13.83
C LEU A 152 -19.62 7.97 -12.60
N LEU A 153 -18.34 8.30 -12.79
CA LEU A 153 -17.50 8.77 -11.69
C LEU A 153 -18.01 10.10 -11.12
N PHE A 154 -18.72 10.89 -11.92
CA PHE A 154 -19.19 12.23 -11.56
C PHE A 154 -20.72 12.40 -11.64
N GLU A 155 -21.42 11.47 -12.29
CA GLU A 155 -22.86 11.56 -12.54
C GLU A 155 -23.59 10.37 -11.92
N THR A 156 -24.74 10.63 -11.29
CA THR A 156 -25.55 9.59 -10.66
C THR A 156 -26.51 8.93 -11.65
N GLU A 157 -26.48 7.61 -11.81
CA GLU A 157 -27.59 6.87 -12.46
C GLU A 157 -28.78 6.66 -11.50
N SER A 158 -28.59 6.86 -10.20
CA SER A 158 -29.61 6.66 -9.16
C SER A 158 -29.33 7.53 -7.92
N PRO A 159 -30.36 7.91 -7.13
CA PRO A 159 -30.21 8.80 -5.97
C PRO A 159 -29.33 8.24 -4.84
N ASN A 160 -29.01 6.94 -4.85
CA ASN A 160 -28.11 6.29 -3.90
C ASN A 160 -26.70 6.03 -4.46
N HIS A 161 -26.41 6.54 -5.67
CA HIS A 161 -25.09 6.41 -6.29
C HIS A 161 -24.15 7.50 -5.74
N GLU A 162 -23.01 7.08 -5.22
CA GLU A 162 -22.02 7.98 -4.65
C GLU A 162 -21.05 8.43 -5.74
N ILE A 163 -20.86 9.74 -5.89
CA ILE A 163 -20.02 10.34 -6.94
C ILE A 163 -18.76 10.96 -6.33
N ILE A 164 -17.77 11.16 -7.20
CA ILE A 164 -16.61 11.97 -6.91
C ILE A 164 -17.01 13.45 -6.93
N ARG A 165 -16.82 14.15 -5.81
CA ARG A 165 -17.09 15.59 -5.71
C ARG A 165 -15.99 16.39 -6.38
N ARG A 166 -16.34 17.26 -7.33
CA ARG A 166 -15.40 18.20 -7.96
C ARG A 166 -15.07 19.36 -7.01
N LEU A 167 -13.80 19.71 -6.92
CA LEU A 167 -13.30 20.87 -6.18
C LEU A 167 -12.80 21.95 -7.14
N ASN A 168 -12.97 23.21 -6.75
CA ASN A 168 -12.35 24.34 -7.46
C ASN A 168 -10.95 24.67 -6.91
N GLY A 169 -10.65 24.24 -5.69
CA GLY A 169 -9.35 24.46 -5.03
C GLY A 169 -9.17 23.63 -3.77
N LEU A 170 -7.94 23.57 -3.27
CA LEU A 170 -7.57 22.77 -2.09
C LEU A 170 -8.24 23.22 -0.79
N GLU A 171 -8.66 24.49 -0.70
CA GLU A 171 -9.38 25.04 0.46
C GLU A 171 -10.76 24.38 0.66
N GLU A 172 -11.37 23.87 -0.42
CA GLU A 172 -12.65 23.15 -0.38
C GLU A 172 -12.50 21.68 0.05
N ALA A 173 -11.26 21.19 0.24
CA ALA A 173 -11.03 19.79 0.59
C ALA A 173 -11.54 19.48 2.01
N GLU A 174 -12.54 18.60 2.07
CA GLU A 174 -13.19 18.14 3.28
C GLU A 174 -12.53 16.85 3.81
N SER A 175 -12.86 16.48 5.05
CA SER A 175 -12.34 15.27 5.70
C SER A 175 -13.23 14.05 5.50
N GLU A 176 -14.21 14.16 4.59
CA GLU A 176 -15.19 13.13 4.27
C GLU A 176 -15.37 13.09 2.75
N LYS A 177 -15.61 11.90 2.19
CA LYS A 177 -15.86 11.63 0.75
C LYS A 177 -14.62 11.57 -0.16
N VAL A 178 -14.86 11.11 -1.38
CA VAL A 178 -13.95 11.14 -2.51
C VAL A 178 -14.14 12.45 -3.27
N MET A 179 -13.04 13.16 -3.44
CA MET A 179 -12.99 14.48 -4.06
C MET A 179 -12.01 14.45 -5.22
N PHE A 180 -12.21 15.34 -6.19
CA PHE A 180 -11.35 15.47 -7.34
C PHE A 180 -11.05 16.93 -7.64
N LEU A 181 -9.76 17.25 -7.62
CA LEU A 181 -9.23 18.52 -8.07
C LEU A 181 -8.62 18.34 -9.47
N ASN A 182 -9.33 18.82 -10.49
CA ASN A 182 -8.91 18.69 -11.88
C ASN A 182 -7.79 19.68 -12.21
N GLN A 183 -6.57 19.16 -12.44
CA GLN A 183 -5.40 19.99 -12.73
C GLN A 183 -4.29 19.18 -13.42
N PRO A 184 -3.39 19.80 -14.21
CA PRO A 184 -2.33 19.07 -14.92
C PRO A 184 -1.20 18.55 -14.01
N ASN A 185 -1.21 18.84 -12.72
CA ASN A 185 -0.13 18.54 -11.77
C ASN A 185 1.22 19.14 -12.22
N SER A 186 1.20 20.42 -12.58
CA SER A 186 2.43 21.18 -12.85
C SER A 186 3.28 21.35 -11.57
N PRO A 187 4.60 21.61 -11.67
CA PRO A 187 5.46 21.78 -10.50
C PRO A 187 4.95 22.80 -9.48
N ASN A 188 4.37 23.92 -9.93
CA ASN A 188 3.81 24.94 -9.04
C ASN A 188 2.56 24.42 -8.29
N GLN A 189 1.69 23.67 -8.95
CA GLN A 189 0.51 23.09 -8.32
C GLN A 189 0.86 22.00 -7.32
N LEU A 190 1.92 21.21 -7.59
CA LEU A 190 2.44 20.24 -6.63
C LEU A 190 3.09 20.94 -5.42
N LEU A 191 3.73 22.08 -5.63
CA LEU A 191 4.25 22.93 -4.55
C LEU A 191 3.11 23.51 -3.70
N GLU A 192 2.06 24.06 -4.31
CA GLU A 192 0.87 24.56 -3.62
C GLU A 192 0.21 23.45 -2.79
N PHE A 193 0.07 22.25 -3.36
CA PHE A 193 -0.40 21.07 -2.63
C PHE A 193 0.47 20.73 -1.43
N ALA A 194 1.79 20.66 -1.62
CA ALA A 194 2.71 20.35 -0.54
C ALA A 194 2.64 21.40 0.58
N GLN A 195 2.57 22.69 0.26
CA GLN A 195 2.39 23.76 1.23
C GLN A 195 1.08 23.62 2.01
N TRP A 196 -0.03 23.41 1.30
CA TRP A 196 -1.34 23.17 1.91
C TRP A 196 -1.30 21.95 2.84
N TRP A 197 -0.71 20.84 2.39
CA TRP A 197 -0.63 19.60 3.14
C TRP A 197 0.23 19.74 4.40
N VAL A 198 1.43 20.33 4.29
CA VAL A 198 2.32 20.59 5.44
C VAL A 198 1.60 21.46 6.46
N LYS A 199 1.00 22.57 6.02
CA LYS A 199 0.30 23.51 6.91
C LYS A 199 -0.90 22.87 7.61
N ARG A 200 -1.66 22.05 6.89
CA ARG A 200 -2.88 21.42 7.41
C ARG A 200 -2.58 20.22 8.32
N PHE A 201 -1.51 19.48 8.04
CA PHE A 201 -1.26 18.17 8.65
C PHE A 201 0.02 18.12 9.50
N LEU A 202 1.17 18.55 8.97
CA LEU A 202 2.42 18.45 9.74
C LEU A 202 2.58 19.53 10.81
N LEU A 203 1.83 20.63 10.73
CA LEU A 203 1.88 21.72 11.71
C LEU A 203 0.82 21.59 12.83
N ASP A 204 0.22 20.41 13.01
CA ASP A 204 -0.66 20.15 14.15
C ASP A 204 0.07 20.38 15.49
N GLU A 205 -0.61 21.07 16.41
CA GLU A 205 0.00 21.52 17.68
C GLU A 205 0.53 20.35 18.51
N LYS A 206 -0.22 19.25 18.61
CA LYS A 206 0.17 18.10 19.43
C LYS A 206 1.28 17.30 18.75
N PHE A 207 1.18 17.10 17.44
CA PHE A 207 2.23 16.46 16.66
C PHE A 207 3.56 17.24 16.78
N MET A 208 3.53 18.55 16.56
CA MET A 208 4.71 19.41 16.64
C MET A 208 5.31 19.47 18.04
N PHE A 209 4.46 19.54 19.08
CA PHE A 209 4.93 19.48 20.47
C PHE A 209 5.73 18.20 20.75
N LEU A 210 5.21 17.04 20.33
CA LEU A 210 5.85 15.74 20.56
C LEU A 210 7.10 15.54 19.70
N VAL A 211 7.09 15.99 18.45
CA VAL A 211 8.26 15.95 17.56
C VAL A 211 9.41 16.82 18.09
N GLN A 212 9.09 17.97 18.69
CA GLN A 212 10.08 18.90 19.22
C GLN A 212 10.53 18.57 20.65
N ARG A 213 9.89 17.60 21.31
CA ARG A 213 10.31 17.11 22.63
C ARG A 213 11.69 16.45 22.56
N GLU A 214 12.44 16.55 23.65
CA GLU A 214 13.66 15.77 23.89
C GLU A 214 13.31 14.52 24.71
N TYR A 215 13.46 13.35 24.11
CA TYR A 215 13.17 12.05 24.72
C TYR A 215 14.40 11.53 25.48
N LEU A 216 14.20 10.79 26.57
CA LEU A 216 15.32 10.18 27.29
C LEU A 216 15.74 8.89 26.59
N LEU A 217 17.04 8.75 26.32
CA LEU A 217 17.55 7.61 25.54
C LEU A 217 17.21 6.24 26.17
N ASP A 218 17.27 6.15 27.50
CA ASP A 218 17.07 4.89 28.23
C ASP A 218 15.60 4.68 28.65
N ALA A 219 14.66 5.52 28.17
CA ALA A 219 13.28 5.54 28.64
C ALA A 219 12.24 5.43 27.51
N VAL A 220 12.61 4.82 26.39
CA VAL A 220 11.74 4.69 25.21
C VAL A 220 10.41 3.98 25.55
N GLU A 221 10.46 2.94 26.39
CA GLU A 221 9.27 2.23 26.88
C GLU A 221 8.32 3.14 27.67
N SER A 222 8.87 4.08 28.45
CA SER A 222 8.05 5.03 29.23
C SER A 222 7.33 6.05 28.35
N ASP A 223 7.85 6.31 27.15
CA ASP A 223 7.28 7.24 26.17
C ASP A 223 6.46 6.50 25.08
N ALA A 224 6.26 5.18 25.19
CA ALA A 224 5.60 4.34 24.17
C ALA A 224 4.26 4.93 23.68
N SER A 225 3.38 5.34 24.59
CA SER A 225 2.07 5.93 24.23
C SER A 225 2.17 7.20 23.37
N GLN A 226 3.24 7.96 23.50
CA GLN A 226 3.48 9.17 22.72
C GLN A 226 4.09 8.85 21.36
N LEU A 227 4.99 7.87 21.31
CA LEU A 227 5.53 7.33 20.07
C LEU A 227 4.41 6.70 19.24
N ASP A 228 3.55 5.88 19.85
CA ASP A 228 2.34 5.34 19.25
C ASP A 228 1.46 6.44 18.68
N TYR A 229 1.29 7.54 19.42
CA TYR A 229 0.54 8.69 18.91
C TYR A 229 1.18 9.28 17.65
N LEU A 230 2.51 9.47 17.61
CA LEU A 230 3.21 10.02 16.44
C LEU A 230 3.05 9.10 15.22
N PHE A 231 3.26 7.78 15.38
CA PHE A 231 3.09 6.82 14.29
C PHE A 231 1.64 6.74 13.81
N ASN A 232 0.69 6.70 14.73
CA ASN A 232 -0.73 6.70 14.38
C ASN A 232 -1.12 8.01 13.72
N TYR A 233 -0.58 9.15 14.15
CA TYR A 233 -0.81 10.46 13.54
C TYR A 233 -0.35 10.45 12.08
N LEU A 234 0.88 10.02 11.79
CA LEU A 234 1.41 9.92 10.43
C LEU A 234 0.63 8.94 9.52
N LYS A 235 -0.06 7.96 10.10
CA LYS A 235 -0.99 7.07 9.36
C LYS A 235 -2.34 7.73 9.05
N ARG A 236 -2.66 8.89 9.61
CA ARG A 236 -3.96 9.55 9.36
C ARG A 236 -4.08 10.18 7.99
N PHE A 237 -3.01 10.69 7.41
CA PHE A 237 -3.04 11.25 6.05
C PHE A 237 -1.86 10.72 5.25
N ARG A 238 -2.16 9.98 4.17
CA ARG A 238 -1.13 9.47 3.26
C ARG A 238 -1.22 10.07 1.86
N ILE A 239 -0.07 10.36 1.26
CA ILE A 239 0.02 10.72 -0.15
C ILE A 239 0.42 9.47 -0.94
N LEU A 240 -0.42 9.08 -1.90
CA LEU A 240 -0.15 7.99 -2.82
C LEU A 240 0.11 8.50 -4.23
N THR A 241 1.06 7.86 -4.90
CA THR A 241 1.43 8.15 -6.28
C THR A 241 1.37 6.89 -7.13
N ALA A 242 1.21 7.07 -8.44
CA ALA A 242 1.31 5.97 -9.40
C ALA A 242 2.73 5.37 -9.45
N THR A 243 3.74 6.23 -9.41
CA THR A 243 5.15 5.88 -9.63
C THR A 243 6.06 6.37 -8.52
N GLN A 244 7.28 5.84 -8.46
CA GLN A 244 8.29 6.29 -7.51
C GLN A 244 9.09 7.51 -8.04
N VAL A 245 9.53 7.47 -9.31
CA VAL A 245 10.64 8.32 -9.81
C VAL A 245 10.22 9.47 -10.75
N LEU A 246 8.98 9.49 -11.27
CA LEU A 246 8.54 10.55 -12.20
C LEU A 246 8.27 11.88 -11.49
N SER A 247 7.97 12.94 -12.24
CA SER A 247 7.69 14.30 -11.70
C SER A 247 6.53 14.37 -10.70
N THR A 248 5.59 13.43 -10.79
CA THR A 248 4.44 13.23 -9.88
C THR A 248 4.64 11.98 -8.99
N GLY A 249 5.83 11.40 -9.02
CA GLY A 249 6.21 10.23 -8.24
C GLY A 249 6.51 10.57 -6.79
N ALA A 250 6.58 9.53 -5.97
CA ALA A 250 6.78 9.65 -4.54
C ALA A 250 8.08 10.41 -4.19
N GLU A 251 9.19 10.14 -4.89
CA GLU A 251 10.48 10.80 -4.65
C GLU A 251 10.40 12.32 -4.88
N ALA A 252 9.80 12.74 -6.00
CA ALA A 252 9.64 14.15 -6.32
C ALA A 252 8.76 14.87 -5.29
N LEU A 253 7.63 14.27 -4.90
CA LEU A 253 6.74 14.85 -3.88
C LEU A 253 7.39 14.91 -2.50
N ASN A 254 8.10 13.86 -2.10
CA ASN A 254 8.84 13.83 -0.84
C ASN A 254 9.86 14.98 -0.78
N GLN A 255 10.59 15.25 -1.87
CA GLN A 255 11.52 16.38 -1.95
C GLN A 255 10.82 17.74 -1.87
N ILE A 256 9.67 17.90 -2.52
CA ILE A 256 8.89 19.16 -2.47
C ILE A 256 8.37 19.39 -1.04
N ILE A 257 7.79 18.38 -0.42
CA ILE A 257 7.26 18.45 0.96
C ILE A 257 8.37 18.76 1.95
N LEU A 258 9.53 18.11 1.80
CA LEU A 258 10.73 18.39 2.59
C LEU A 258 11.12 19.88 2.51
N LYS A 259 11.18 20.45 1.30
CA LYS A 259 11.48 21.86 1.09
C LYS A 259 10.46 22.78 1.75
N CYS A 260 9.16 22.46 1.63
CA CYS A 260 8.10 23.22 2.29
C CYS A 260 8.24 23.18 3.81
N TRP A 261 8.50 22.00 4.38
CA TRP A 261 8.69 21.84 5.82
C TRP A 261 9.89 22.66 6.34
N LEU A 262 11.02 22.61 5.61
CA LEU A 262 12.22 23.37 5.96
C LEU A 262 12.02 24.88 5.87
N ALA A 263 11.19 25.35 4.93
CA ALA A 263 10.86 26.77 4.81
C ALA A 263 10.07 27.30 6.03
N GLU A 264 9.14 26.50 6.55
CA GLU A 264 8.30 26.86 7.71
C GLU A 264 9.02 26.70 9.05
N ASN A 265 9.90 25.70 9.19
CA ASN A 265 10.56 25.36 10.47
C ASN A 265 12.04 25.80 10.56
N GLY A 266 12.58 26.36 9.47
CA GLY A 266 13.95 26.87 9.38
C GLY A 266 15.01 25.82 9.04
N THR A 267 16.13 26.26 8.45
CA THR A 267 17.26 25.45 7.98
C THR A 267 18.26 25.03 9.08
N LYS A 268 17.85 25.03 10.36
CA LYS A 268 18.78 25.14 11.51
C LYS A 268 19.67 23.93 11.81
N HIS A 269 19.67 22.87 11.00
CA HIS A 269 20.55 21.71 11.19
C HIS A 269 21.40 21.42 9.94
N LEU A 270 22.21 22.39 9.51
CA LEU A 270 23.20 22.29 8.41
C LEU A 270 24.27 21.17 8.56
N PHE A 271 24.18 20.31 9.58
CA PHE A 271 25.10 19.19 9.84
C PHE A 271 24.44 17.81 9.80
N SER A 272 23.11 17.72 9.64
CA SER A 272 22.36 16.46 9.58
C SER A 272 21.50 16.44 8.33
N GLU A 273 21.51 15.34 7.58
CA GLU A 273 20.60 15.13 6.44
C GLU A 273 19.14 15.04 6.89
N HIS A 274 18.91 14.73 8.17
CA HIS A 274 17.59 14.52 8.77
C HIS A 274 17.23 15.57 9.83
N TYR A 275 15.93 15.68 10.13
CA TYR A 275 15.37 16.61 11.13
C TYR A 275 14.33 15.94 12.05
N PRO A 276 14.05 16.54 13.22
CA PRO A 276 13.01 16.03 14.11
C PRO A 276 11.64 16.07 13.44
N GLY A 277 10.96 14.93 13.41
CA GLY A 277 9.63 14.74 12.84
C GLY A 277 9.62 14.20 11.43
N GLU A 278 10.80 14.03 10.81
CA GLU A 278 10.89 13.47 9.48
C GLU A 278 10.46 11.99 9.50
N PRO A 279 9.38 11.62 8.79
CA PRO A 279 9.04 10.24 8.56
C PRO A 279 9.95 9.67 7.48
N VAL A 280 10.48 8.48 7.73
CA VAL A 280 11.35 7.75 6.80
C VAL A 280 10.86 6.33 6.59
N MET A 281 11.26 5.74 5.49
CA MET A 281 10.95 4.36 5.14
C MET A 281 12.23 3.63 4.75
N VAL A 282 12.36 2.41 5.23
CA VAL A 282 13.43 1.48 4.87
C VAL A 282 13.17 0.97 3.46
N SER A 283 14.16 1.07 2.56
CA SER A 283 14.03 0.53 1.20
C SER A 283 14.60 -0.88 1.01
N GLU A 284 15.36 -1.40 1.97
CA GLU A 284 15.99 -2.73 1.89
C GLU A 284 15.94 -3.45 3.25
N ASN A 285 15.81 -4.78 3.22
CA ASN A 285 15.75 -5.57 4.45
C ASN A 285 17.08 -5.51 5.20
N ASN A 286 17.05 -5.09 6.45
CA ASN A 286 18.15 -5.17 7.41
C ASN A 286 17.81 -6.21 8.49
N TYR A 287 18.28 -7.44 8.27
CA TYR A 287 18.02 -8.56 9.18
C TYR A 287 18.69 -8.40 10.55
N GLN A 288 19.80 -7.66 10.64
CA GLN A 288 20.48 -7.39 11.92
C GLN A 288 19.60 -6.53 12.84
N HIS A 289 18.92 -5.54 12.27
CA HIS A 289 18.01 -4.66 13.01
C HIS A 289 16.56 -5.11 12.99
N LYS A 290 16.26 -6.23 12.31
CA LYS A 290 14.90 -6.73 12.06
C LYS A 290 13.98 -5.68 11.42
N LEU A 291 14.56 -4.84 10.56
CA LEU A 291 13.83 -3.86 9.77
C LEU A 291 13.69 -4.39 8.34
N PHE A 292 12.50 -4.27 7.78
CA PHE A 292 12.16 -4.79 6.46
C PHE A 292 11.79 -3.65 5.49
N ASN A 293 11.94 -3.90 4.20
CA ASN A 293 11.56 -2.95 3.17
C ASN A 293 10.08 -2.58 3.31
N GLY A 294 9.81 -1.27 3.43
CA GLY A 294 8.48 -0.73 3.69
C GLY A 294 8.24 -0.31 5.14
N ASP A 295 9.07 -0.75 6.08
CA ASP A 295 8.97 -0.34 7.48
C ASP A 295 9.17 1.18 7.60
N GLN A 296 8.32 1.81 8.39
CA GLN A 296 8.29 3.26 8.57
C GLN A 296 8.83 3.65 9.95
N GLY A 297 9.65 4.70 9.95
CA GLY A 297 10.24 5.28 11.15
C GLY A 297 10.04 6.78 11.18
N ILE A 298 10.45 7.39 12.30
CA ILE A 298 10.44 8.84 12.49
C ILE A 298 11.72 9.28 13.20
N PHE A 299 12.33 10.38 12.74
CA PHE A 299 13.46 10.97 13.43
C PHE A 299 13.03 11.83 14.62
N LEU A 300 13.62 11.61 15.80
CA LEU A 300 13.30 12.34 17.03
C LEU A 300 14.59 12.72 17.79
N LYS A 301 14.47 13.72 18.66
CA LYS A 301 15.57 14.21 19.50
C LYS A 301 15.64 13.39 20.79
N PHE A 302 16.80 12.84 21.07
CA PHE A 302 17.08 12.14 22.32
C PHE A 302 18.16 12.85 23.11
N ILE A 303 17.93 13.05 24.40
CA ILE A 303 18.93 13.59 25.33
C ILE A 303 19.58 12.46 26.11
N HIS A 304 20.91 12.41 26.06
CA HIS A 304 21.68 11.46 26.85
C HIS A 304 21.60 11.84 28.34
N PRO A 305 21.26 10.91 29.25
CA PRO A 305 20.96 11.24 30.65
C PRO A 305 22.16 11.84 31.39
N VAL A 306 23.38 11.33 31.12
CA VAL A 306 24.63 11.78 31.73
C VAL A 306 25.23 13.01 31.01
N THR A 307 25.56 12.90 29.73
CA THR A 307 26.28 13.96 29.00
C THR A 307 25.42 15.18 28.66
N LYS A 308 24.08 15.06 28.77
CA LYS A 308 23.09 16.07 28.35
C LYS A 308 23.20 16.47 26.87
N LYS A 309 23.92 15.68 26.07
CA LYS A 309 24.03 15.87 24.64
C LYS A 309 22.72 15.43 23.98
N VAL A 310 22.18 16.29 23.11
CA VAL A 310 21.02 15.98 22.28
C VAL A 310 21.51 15.37 20.97
N GLU A 311 20.96 14.23 20.60
CA GLU A 311 21.26 13.49 19.37
C GLU A 311 19.97 13.20 18.62
N LEU A 312 20.04 13.19 17.28
CA LEU A 312 18.93 12.79 16.43
C LEU A 312 19.00 11.28 16.17
N LYS A 313 17.92 10.57 16.47
CA LYS A 313 17.82 9.11 16.23
C LYS A 313 16.53 8.79 15.49
N ALA A 314 16.57 7.77 14.65
CA ALA A 314 15.37 7.21 14.06
C ALA A 314 14.72 6.25 15.04
N VAL A 315 13.40 6.31 15.14
CA VAL A 315 12.59 5.38 15.92
C VAL A 315 11.80 4.51 14.95
N PHE A 316 11.76 3.20 15.16
CA PHE A 316 10.95 2.26 14.40
C PHE A 316 10.18 1.33 15.34
N PRO A 317 8.93 0.97 15.01
CA PRO A 317 8.24 -0.13 15.66
C PRO A 317 8.81 -1.47 15.16
N VAL A 318 9.37 -2.27 16.06
CA VAL A 318 9.99 -3.56 15.78
C VAL A 318 9.48 -4.57 16.80
N GLU A 319 8.77 -5.61 16.35
CA GLU A 319 8.21 -6.67 17.22
C GLU A 319 7.38 -6.09 18.38
N GLU A 320 6.47 -5.14 18.08
CA GLU A 320 5.60 -4.43 19.05
C GLU A 320 6.28 -3.45 20.00
N GLU A 321 7.60 -3.29 19.92
CA GLU A 321 8.35 -2.31 20.71
C GLU A 321 8.90 -1.18 19.83
N HIS A 322 9.14 -0.02 20.43
CA HIS A 322 9.84 1.07 19.74
C HIS A 322 11.34 0.94 19.96
N LYS A 323 12.11 0.80 18.87
CA LYS A 323 13.57 0.74 18.90
C LYS A 323 14.17 2.00 18.28
N THR A 324 15.30 2.45 18.83
CA THR A 324 16.00 3.64 18.36
C THR A 324 17.30 3.27 17.68
N PHE A 325 17.64 3.98 16.61
CA PHE A 325 18.80 3.72 15.77
C PHE A 325 19.49 5.03 15.41
N TYR A 326 20.82 4.99 15.33
CA TYR A 326 21.60 6.08 14.76
C TYR A 326 21.49 6.08 13.24
N VAL A 327 21.61 7.27 12.63
CA VAL A 327 21.58 7.43 11.16
C VAL A 327 22.58 6.52 10.46
N HIS A 328 23.79 6.36 11.01
CA HIS A 328 24.84 5.56 10.39
C HIS A 328 24.61 4.04 10.47
N GLU A 329 23.71 3.57 11.34
CA GLU A 329 23.28 2.17 11.43
C GLU A 329 22.23 1.83 10.36
N LEU A 330 21.57 2.87 9.84
CA LEU A 330 20.48 2.74 8.87
C LEU A 330 20.99 3.11 7.48
N HIS A 331 21.33 2.10 6.71
CA HIS A 331 21.58 2.25 5.28
C HIS A 331 20.25 2.22 4.51
N HIS A 332 20.15 2.99 3.43
CA HIS A 332 19.00 2.97 2.51
C HIS A 332 17.66 3.42 3.14
N LEU A 333 17.64 4.66 3.64
CA LEU A 333 16.41 5.36 4.04
C LEU A 333 15.98 6.37 2.98
N HIS A 334 14.67 6.53 2.81
CA HIS A 334 14.08 7.62 2.04
C HIS A 334 12.95 8.29 2.83
N PRO A 335 12.65 9.58 2.58
CA PRO A 335 11.51 10.22 3.21
C PRO A 335 10.20 9.50 2.86
N ALA A 336 9.29 9.45 3.82
CA ALA A 336 8.06 8.67 3.74
C ALA A 336 6.82 9.54 3.92
N TYR A 337 6.75 10.69 3.25
CA TYR A 337 5.50 11.47 3.17
C TYR A 337 4.56 10.89 2.10
N ALA A 338 5.12 10.70 0.91
CA ALA A 338 4.49 10.05 -0.23
C ALA A 338 5.06 8.65 -0.46
N THR A 339 4.22 7.73 -0.94
CA THR A 339 4.62 6.38 -1.38
C THR A 339 3.81 5.96 -2.59
N SER A 340 4.23 4.89 -3.30
CA SER A 340 3.44 4.38 -4.42
C SER A 340 2.26 3.53 -3.93
N VAL A 341 1.20 3.43 -4.76
CA VAL A 341 0.05 2.55 -4.45
C VAL A 341 0.49 1.09 -4.24
N HIS A 342 1.47 0.60 -5.01
CA HIS A 342 2.04 -0.74 -4.81
C HIS A 342 2.61 -0.95 -3.41
N LYS A 343 3.38 0.03 -2.90
CA LYS A 343 3.98 -0.07 -1.55
C LYS A 343 2.97 0.14 -0.43
N SER A 344 1.77 0.64 -0.73
CA SER A 344 0.71 0.85 0.27
C SER A 344 -0.28 -0.32 0.37
N GLN A 345 -0.10 -1.39 -0.42
CA GLN A 345 -0.89 -2.62 -0.28
C GLN A 345 -0.75 -3.18 1.15
N GLY A 346 -1.85 -3.69 1.72
CA GLY A 346 -1.93 -4.11 3.12
C GLY A 346 -2.05 -2.98 4.15
N SER A 347 -1.82 -1.70 3.79
CA SER A 347 -1.96 -0.56 4.71
C SER A 347 -3.31 0.14 4.55
N GLU A 348 -3.79 0.84 5.59
CA GLU A 348 -4.99 1.67 5.51
C GLU A 348 -4.76 3.02 6.21
N TYR A 349 -5.43 4.07 5.72
CA TYR A 349 -5.25 5.45 6.17
C TYR A 349 -6.60 6.14 6.37
N ASP A 350 -6.69 7.07 7.31
CA ASP A 350 -7.94 7.85 7.50
C ASP A 350 -8.25 8.69 6.25
N HIS A 351 -7.25 9.44 5.79
CA HIS A 351 -7.32 10.34 4.65
C HIS A 351 -6.20 10.01 3.66
N LEU A 352 -6.49 10.18 2.37
CA LEU A 352 -5.57 9.86 1.31
C LEU A 352 -5.58 10.94 0.24
N ALA A 353 -4.41 11.36 -0.24
CA ALA A 353 -4.30 12.12 -1.49
C ALA A 353 -3.70 11.22 -2.57
N LEU A 354 -4.42 11.00 -3.67
CA LEU A 354 -3.94 10.26 -4.84
C LEU A 354 -3.48 11.25 -5.90
N ILE A 355 -2.18 11.31 -6.13
CA ILE A 355 -1.58 12.19 -7.14
C ILE A 355 -1.44 11.40 -8.44
N LEU A 356 -2.23 11.79 -9.44
CA LEU A 356 -2.20 11.17 -10.77
C LEU A 356 -0.98 11.65 -11.57
N PRO A 357 -0.46 10.83 -12.50
CA PRO A 357 0.60 11.25 -13.41
C PRO A 357 0.26 12.54 -14.17
N ALA A 358 1.24 13.44 -14.28
CA ALA A 358 1.09 14.64 -15.11
C ALA A 358 0.97 14.24 -16.59
N PHE A 359 0.05 14.88 -17.31
CA PHE A 359 -0.14 14.67 -18.73
C PHE A 359 0.96 15.40 -19.51
N THR A 360 2.13 14.77 -19.71
CA THR A 360 3.23 15.43 -20.46
C THR A 360 2.97 15.36 -21.96
N THR A 361 2.64 16.50 -22.57
CA THR A 361 2.53 16.67 -24.04
C THR A 361 3.86 17.05 -24.70
N VAL A 362 4.92 17.30 -23.93
CA VAL A 362 6.18 17.83 -24.45
C VAL A 362 7.00 16.72 -25.12
N GLY A 363 6.92 16.66 -26.46
CA GLY A 363 7.79 15.86 -27.33
C GLY A 363 7.23 14.56 -27.91
N VAL A 364 5.93 14.26 -27.72
CA VAL A 364 5.41 12.90 -27.92
C VAL A 364 4.80 12.70 -29.32
N ASN A 365 5.66 12.39 -30.30
CA ASN A 365 5.23 12.03 -31.66
C ASN A 365 5.07 10.52 -31.90
N SER A 366 5.29 9.67 -30.88
CA SER A 366 5.18 8.21 -31.02
C SER A 366 3.95 7.65 -30.27
N GLU A 367 3.18 6.77 -30.90
CA GLU A 367 2.06 6.06 -30.26
C GLU A 367 2.52 5.13 -29.13
N SER A 368 3.77 4.65 -29.18
CA SER A 368 4.35 3.78 -28.16
C SER A 368 4.52 4.47 -26.80
N GLU A 369 4.89 5.75 -26.75
CA GLU A 369 5.10 6.46 -25.48
C GLU A 369 3.79 6.96 -24.85
N LYS A 370 2.76 7.25 -25.65
CA LYS A 370 1.38 7.48 -25.17
C LYS A 370 0.79 6.22 -24.53
N ARG A 371 1.20 5.03 -25.00
CA ARG A 371 0.85 3.74 -24.42
C ARG A 371 1.49 3.57 -23.03
N THR A 372 2.75 3.96 -22.87
CA THR A 372 3.48 3.91 -21.59
C THR A 372 2.82 4.76 -20.49
N GLN A 373 2.26 5.94 -20.81
CA GLN A 373 1.51 6.73 -19.83
C GLN A 373 0.17 6.09 -19.42
N ARG A 374 -0.53 5.44 -20.36
CA ARG A 374 -1.75 4.67 -20.05
C ARG A 374 -1.45 3.44 -19.21
N GLU A 375 -0.23 2.90 -19.29
CA GLU A 375 0.24 1.80 -18.44
C GLU A 375 0.63 2.25 -17.03
N LEU A 376 0.88 3.56 -16.80
CA LEU A 376 1.23 4.06 -15.47
C LEU A 376 0.05 4.00 -14.49
N MET A 377 -1.19 4.10 -14.98
CA MET A 377 -2.39 4.04 -14.16
C MET A 377 -3.39 3.04 -14.73
N SER A 378 -3.83 2.11 -13.90
CA SER A 378 -4.88 1.16 -14.24
C SER A 378 -6.07 1.25 -13.30
N ARG A 379 -7.13 0.55 -13.67
CA ARG A 379 -8.35 0.42 -12.87
C ARG A 379 -8.05 -0.26 -11.55
N GLU A 380 -7.25 -1.32 -11.57
CA GLU A 380 -6.82 -2.04 -10.36
C GLU A 380 -6.01 -1.11 -9.44
N MET A 381 -5.16 -0.23 -10.00
CA MET A 381 -4.42 0.75 -9.21
C MET A 381 -5.32 1.81 -8.59
N LEU A 382 -6.26 2.36 -9.36
CA LEU A 382 -7.22 3.33 -8.87
C LEU A 382 -8.11 2.72 -7.78
N TYR A 383 -8.63 1.52 -8.01
CA TYR A 383 -9.43 0.75 -7.06
C TYR A 383 -8.65 0.46 -5.77
N THR A 384 -7.40 0.00 -5.91
CA THR A 384 -6.52 -0.24 -4.76
C THR A 384 -6.32 1.06 -3.99
N ALA A 385 -5.94 2.15 -4.64
CA ALA A 385 -5.72 3.43 -3.95
C ALA A 385 -6.96 3.92 -3.18
N LEU A 386 -8.15 3.83 -3.80
CA LEU A 386 -9.42 4.21 -3.16
C LEU A 386 -9.71 3.38 -1.91
N THR A 387 -9.56 2.06 -2.00
CA THR A 387 -9.87 1.12 -0.90
C THR A 387 -8.88 1.16 0.26
N ARG A 388 -7.76 1.89 0.13
CA ARG A 388 -6.82 2.13 1.24
C ARG A 388 -7.26 3.28 2.15
N ALA A 389 -8.26 4.07 1.77
CA ALA A 389 -8.80 5.15 2.59
C ALA A 389 -10.01 4.72 3.42
N LYS A 390 -10.09 5.22 4.66
CA LYS A 390 -11.22 4.97 5.58
C LYS A 390 -12.27 6.06 5.53
N LYS A 391 -11.87 7.34 5.39
CA LYS A 391 -12.76 8.50 5.55
C LYS A 391 -12.80 9.41 4.32
N SER A 392 -11.66 9.75 3.73
CA SER A 392 -11.66 10.59 2.53
C SER A 392 -10.52 10.31 1.56
N VAL A 393 -10.77 10.62 0.29
CA VAL A 393 -9.77 10.56 -0.78
C VAL A 393 -9.80 11.88 -1.54
N LEU A 394 -8.65 12.53 -1.68
CA LEU A 394 -8.43 13.67 -2.59
C LEU A 394 -7.67 13.18 -3.81
N ILE A 395 -8.32 13.09 -4.97
CA ILE A 395 -7.68 12.77 -6.23
C ILE A 395 -7.24 14.07 -6.90
N MET A 396 -5.97 14.16 -7.29
CA MET A 396 -5.40 15.34 -7.95
C MET A 396 -4.79 14.97 -9.28
N GLY A 397 -5.25 15.59 -10.36
CA GLY A 397 -4.71 15.36 -11.69
C GLY A 397 -5.71 15.65 -12.80
N ASP A 398 -5.32 15.35 -14.03
CA ASP A 398 -6.15 15.62 -15.19
C ASP A 398 -7.29 14.61 -15.26
N GLN A 399 -8.51 15.08 -15.51
CA GLN A 399 -9.70 14.24 -15.60
C GLN A 399 -9.53 13.09 -16.61
N ARG A 400 -8.86 13.36 -17.74
CA ARG A 400 -8.63 12.34 -18.78
C ARG A 400 -7.75 11.20 -18.28
N VAL A 401 -6.82 11.47 -17.35
CA VAL A 401 -5.97 10.45 -16.73
C VAL A 401 -6.79 9.59 -15.77
N LEU A 402 -7.67 10.20 -14.97
CA LEU A 402 -8.57 9.49 -14.07
C LEU A 402 -9.54 8.57 -14.83
N GLU A 403 -10.20 9.10 -15.86
CA GLU A 403 -11.13 8.35 -16.70
C GLU A 403 -10.42 7.23 -17.46
N SER A 404 -9.26 7.52 -18.05
CA SER A 404 -8.43 6.50 -18.71
C SER A 404 -7.99 5.41 -17.74
N ALA A 405 -7.62 5.76 -16.50
CA ALA A 405 -7.24 4.80 -15.49
C ALA A 405 -8.42 3.89 -15.13
N ALA A 406 -9.61 4.45 -14.90
CA ALA A 406 -10.80 3.68 -14.57
C ALA A 406 -11.21 2.68 -15.66
N MET A 407 -10.95 3.00 -16.93
CA MET A 407 -11.26 2.12 -18.06
C MET A 407 -10.16 1.09 -18.39
N HIS A 408 -8.90 1.36 -18.02
CA HIS A 408 -7.77 0.52 -18.43
C HIS A 408 -7.53 -0.63 -17.45
N LYS A 409 -7.78 -1.86 -17.91
CA LYS A 409 -7.49 -3.11 -17.17
C LYS A 409 -6.07 -3.58 -17.41
N VAL A 410 -5.36 -3.96 -16.35
CA VAL A 410 -4.09 -4.70 -16.48
C VAL A 410 -4.37 -6.16 -16.82
N LEU A 411 -3.86 -6.63 -17.95
CA LEU A 411 -3.89 -8.05 -18.33
C LEU A 411 -2.55 -8.70 -18.03
N ARG A 412 -2.52 -9.67 -17.12
CA ARG A 412 -1.36 -10.53 -16.84
C ARG A 412 -1.77 -12.00 -17.00
N TYR A 413 -0.96 -12.75 -17.74
CA TYR A 413 -1.17 -14.17 -17.96
C TYR A 413 0.02 -14.95 -17.40
N SER A 414 -0.26 -15.99 -16.63
CA SER A 414 0.68 -16.99 -16.10
C SER A 414 0.46 -18.38 -16.70
N GLY A 415 -0.71 -18.63 -17.30
CA GLY A 415 -1.09 -19.93 -17.84
C GLY A 415 -1.42 -20.98 -16.78
N LEU A 416 -1.39 -20.60 -15.50
CA LEU A 416 -1.68 -21.46 -14.35
C LEU A 416 -3.12 -21.98 -14.39
N GLY A 417 -4.09 -21.09 -14.64
CA GLY A 417 -5.50 -21.47 -14.70
C GLY A 417 -5.77 -22.46 -15.83
N ALA A 418 -5.15 -22.25 -16.99
CA ALA A 418 -5.25 -23.18 -18.12
C ALA A 418 -4.60 -24.54 -17.81
N ALA A 419 -3.44 -24.54 -17.16
CA ALA A 419 -2.75 -25.77 -16.77
C ALA A 419 -3.53 -26.58 -15.73
N LEU A 420 -4.19 -25.92 -14.77
CA LEU A 420 -5.03 -26.58 -13.76
C LEU A 420 -6.28 -27.19 -14.39
N ARG A 421 -6.96 -26.47 -15.29
CA ARG A 421 -8.14 -26.98 -16.01
C ARG A 421 -7.80 -28.05 -17.04
N GLY A 422 -6.58 -28.06 -17.58
CA GLY A 422 -6.10 -29.07 -18.53
C GLY A 422 -5.69 -30.40 -17.87
N LYS A 423 -5.44 -30.41 -16.56
CA LYS A 423 -5.23 -31.65 -15.80
C LYS A 423 -6.59 -32.14 -15.30
N ASN A 424 -7.04 -33.29 -15.81
CA ASN A 424 -8.05 -34.08 -15.12
C ASN A 424 -7.43 -34.54 -13.79
N ILE A 425 -7.61 -33.76 -12.72
CA ILE A 425 -7.20 -34.10 -11.35
C ILE A 425 -8.19 -35.10 -10.78
#